data_AF-A0A3N4GE14-F1
#
_entry.id   AF-A0A3N4GE14-F1
#
_cell.length_a   1.000
_cell.length_b   1.000
_cell.length_c   1.000
_cell.angle_alpha   90.00
_cell.angle_beta   90.00
_cell.angle_gamma   90.00
#
_symmetry.space_group_name_H-M   'P 1'
#
loop_
_entity.id
_entity.type
_entity.pdbx_description
1 polymer ?
#
loop_
_entity_poly.entity_id
_entity_poly.type
_entity_poly.pdbx_seq_one_letter_code
_entity_poly.pdbx_strand_id
1 'polypeptide(L)'
;MKITVVGATGMAGSEIVKEALSRGHEVTAIARNEEKLAALGTADNLTVVAKDAFDLTKEELATADVVVHALSMAPDKAYLQTDLAARWVSYFRETESPRLFFILGAGSLVTGEDKHFVIEDIRPLPDSDAWIAIPQNQFYELNFLRDVHNVDWVGVSPGFIFQPGDKEEYILGEDELLFSENGESVTDARAMGIAIVDEIENRKFVNTRFHVVNK
;
A
#
# COMPACT_ATOMS: atom_id res chain seq x y z
N MET A 1 -5.18 -4.13 -17.38
CA MET A 1 -4.34 -5.19 -16.76
C MET A 1 -5.20 -5.98 -15.79
N LYS A 2 -4.73 -7.15 -15.34
CA LYS A 2 -5.32 -7.91 -14.24
C LYS A 2 -4.68 -7.49 -12.93
N ILE A 3 -5.47 -6.92 -12.02
CA ILE A 3 -5.01 -6.35 -10.76
C ILE A 3 -5.70 -7.07 -9.62
N THR A 4 -4.93 -7.72 -8.76
CA THR A 4 -5.44 -8.27 -7.51
C THR A 4 -5.19 -7.26 -6.39
N VAL A 5 -6.26 -6.84 -5.71
CA VAL A 5 -6.18 -5.93 -4.55
C VAL A 5 -6.54 -6.72 -3.29
N VAL A 6 -5.58 -6.94 -2.41
CA VAL A 6 -5.80 -7.62 -1.13
C VAL A 6 -5.93 -6.58 -0.03
N GLY A 7 -7.00 -6.68 0.77
CA GLY A 7 -7.44 -5.58 1.63
C GLY A 7 -8.37 -4.60 0.90
N ALA A 8 -9.06 -5.08 -0.15
CA ALA A 8 -9.88 -4.27 -1.07
C ALA A 8 -11.02 -3.49 -0.41
N THR A 9 -11.42 -3.82 0.81
CA THR A 9 -12.50 -3.12 1.54
C THR A 9 -11.99 -2.13 2.59
N GLY A 10 -10.67 -2.00 2.72
CA GLY A 10 -10.03 -0.99 3.56
C GLY A 10 -9.94 0.37 2.86
N MET A 11 -9.55 1.39 3.61
CA MET A 11 -9.51 2.79 3.19
C MET A 11 -8.76 3.01 1.86
N ALA A 12 -7.55 2.48 1.72
CA ALA A 12 -6.80 2.56 0.46
C ALA A 12 -7.35 1.57 -0.59
N GLY A 13 -7.60 0.33 -0.17
CA GLY A 13 -8.01 -0.75 -1.05
C GLY A 13 -9.26 -0.43 -1.87
N SER A 14 -10.27 0.19 -1.25
CA SER A 14 -11.52 0.53 -1.96
C SER A 14 -11.32 1.60 -3.02
N GLU A 15 -10.47 2.59 -2.76
CA GLU A 15 -10.15 3.64 -3.73
C GLU A 15 -9.29 3.11 -4.88
N ILE A 16 -8.39 2.15 -4.61
CA ILE A 16 -7.61 1.45 -5.65
C ILE A 16 -8.53 0.62 -6.55
N VAL A 17 -9.46 -0.14 -5.96
CA VAL A 17 -10.45 -0.93 -6.73
C VAL A 17 -11.28 0.00 -7.62
N LYS A 18 -11.83 1.07 -7.03
CA LYS A 18 -12.65 2.06 -7.75
C LYS A 18 -11.89 2.68 -8.92
N GLU A 19 -10.65 3.10 -8.69
CA GLU A 19 -9.82 3.73 -9.72
C GLU A 19 -9.38 2.74 -10.81
N ALA A 20 -8.96 1.54 -10.44
CA ALA A 20 -8.57 0.53 -11.42
C ALA A 20 -9.75 0.13 -12.32
N LEU A 21 -10.95 -0.01 -11.76
CA LEU A 21 -12.17 -0.28 -12.53
C LEU A 21 -12.53 0.89 -13.46
N SER A 22 -12.40 2.14 -13.00
CA SER A 22 -12.71 3.33 -13.82
C SER A 22 -11.80 3.45 -15.04
N ARG A 23 -10.56 2.93 -14.95
CA ARG A 23 -9.59 2.83 -16.05
C ARG A 23 -9.69 1.55 -16.87
N GLY A 24 -10.73 0.75 -16.65
CA GLY A 24 -11.02 -0.45 -17.46
C GLY A 24 -10.10 -1.64 -17.18
N HIS A 25 -9.46 -1.71 -16.01
CA HIS A 25 -8.69 -2.88 -15.61
C HIS A 25 -9.61 -4.00 -15.09
N GLU A 26 -9.15 -5.25 -15.19
CA GLU A 26 -9.80 -6.40 -14.55
C GLU A 26 -9.33 -6.47 -13.10
N VAL A 27 -10.24 -6.39 -12.15
CA VAL A 27 -9.91 -6.32 -10.72
C VAL A 27 -10.40 -7.56 -9.98
N THR A 28 -9.51 -8.21 -9.25
CA THR A 28 -9.85 -9.20 -8.23
C THR A 28 -9.71 -8.57 -6.85
N ALA A 29 -10.84 -8.26 -6.22
CA ALA A 29 -10.92 -7.66 -4.89
C ALA A 29 -10.98 -8.75 -3.81
N ILE A 30 -9.97 -8.82 -2.96
CA ILE A 30 -9.85 -9.83 -1.90
C ILE A 30 -9.94 -9.17 -0.52
N ALA A 31 -10.86 -9.66 0.31
CA ALA A 31 -10.96 -9.28 1.72
C ALA A 31 -11.64 -10.40 2.52
N ARG A 32 -11.66 -10.30 3.85
CA ARG A 32 -12.25 -11.35 4.70
C ARG A 32 -13.77 -11.27 4.86
N ASN A 33 -14.33 -10.06 4.73
CA ASN A 33 -15.73 -9.80 5.02
C ASN A 33 -16.53 -9.71 3.72
N GLU A 34 -17.40 -10.69 3.49
CA GLU A 34 -18.27 -10.80 2.31
C GLU A 34 -19.22 -9.60 2.15
N GLU A 35 -19.82 -9.13 3.25
CA GLU A 35 -20.75 -7.99 3.22
C GLU A 35 -20.06 -6.71 2.76
N LYS A 36 -18.85 -6.44 3.27
CA LYS A 36 -18.05 -5.29 2.83
C LYS A 36 -17.59 -5.43 1.39
N LEU A 37 -17.31 -6.65 0.93
CA LEU A 37 -16.96 -6.90 -0.48
C LEU A 37 -18.17 -6.62 -1.39
N ALA A 38 -19.36 -7.05 -1.00
CA ALA A 38 -20.59 -6.76 -1.74
C ALA A 38 -20.85 -5.25 -1.84
N ALA A 39 -20.45 -4.47 -0.82
CA ALA A 39 -20.56 -3.02 -0.82
C ALA A 39 -19.64 -2.30 -1.83
N LEU A 40 -18.64 -2.99 -2.41
CA LEU A 40 -17.85 -2.46 -3.54
C LEU A 40 -18.66 -2.36 -4.83
N GLY A 41 -19.85 -2.98 -4.88
CA GLY A 41 -20.73 -2.98 -6.03
C GLY A 41 -20.45 -4.14 -6.99
N THR A 42 -21.00 -4.03 -8.19
CA THR A 42 -20.88 -5.02 -9.25
C THR A 42 -20.40 -4.35 -10.53
N ALA A 43 -19.43 -4.95 -11.20
CA ALA A 43 -18.96 -4.55 -12.52
C ALA A 43 -18.51 -5.80 -13.29
N ASP A 44 -18.63 -5.80 -14.62
CA ASP A 44 -18.25 -6.95 -15.46
C ASP A 44 -16.77 -7.33 -15.32
N ASN A 45 -15.93 -6.33 -14.98
CA ASN A 45 -14.50 -6.45 -14.76
C ASN A 45 -14.12 -6.54 -13.26
N LEU A 46 -15.07 -6.81 -12.36
CA LEU A 46 -14.82 -6.99 -10.92
C LEU A 46 -15.13 -8.43 -10.48
N THR A 47 -14.14 -9.10 -9.91
CA THR A 47 -14.31 -10.36 -9.16
C THR A 47 -14.08 -10.10 -7.68
N VAL A 48 -14.97 -10.57 -6.80
CA VAL A 48 -14.80 -10.48 -5.35
C VAL A 48 -14.50 -11.85 -4.76
N VAL A 49 -13.53 -11.91 -3.83
CA VAL A 49 -13.12 -13.16 -3.18
C VAL A 49 -13.02 -12.95 -1.68
N ALA A 50 -13.83 -13.70 -0.93
CA ALA A 50 -13.81 -13.69 0.53
C ALA A 50 -12.74 -14.66 1.07
N LYS A 51 -11.56 -14.14 1.41
CA LYS A 51 -10.42 -14.96 1.84
C LYS A 51 -9.45 -14.19 2.73
N ASP A 52 -8.79 -14.89 3.65
CA ASP A 52 -7.67 -14.32 4.41
C ASP A 52 -6.42 -14.24 3.54
N ALA A 53 -5.65 -13.17 3.70
CA ALA A 53 -4.45 -12.93 2.90
C ALA A 53 -3.37 -14.00 3.12
N PHE A 54 -3.32 -14.60 4.32
CA PHE A 54 -2.42 -15.71 4.62
C PHE A 54 -2.87 -17.06 4.04
N ASP A 55 -4.07 -17.14 3.49
CA ASP A 55 -4.55 -18.36 2.81
C ASP A 55 -4.36 -18.29 1.29
N LEU A 56 -3.94 -17.14 0.75
CA LEU A 56 -3.67 -16.97 -0.68
C LEU A 56 -2.46 -17.80 -1.11
N THR A 57 -2.62 -18.52 -2.22
CA THR A 57 -1.54 -19.33 -2.81
C THR A 57 -0.80 -18.55 -3.90
N LYS A 58 0.39 -19.07 -4.25
CA LYS A 58 1.16 -18.54 -5.38
C LYS A 58 0.35 -18.58 -6.68
N GLU A 59 -0.36 -19.67 -6.93
CA GLU A 59 -1.10 -19.90 -8.18
C GLU A 59 -2.24 -18.90 -8.33
N GLU A 60 -2.96 -18.59 -7.24
CA GLU A 60 -4.02 -17.57 -7.25
C GLU A 60 -3.46 -16.19 -7.59
N LEU A 61 -2.37 -15.79 -6.91
CA LEU A 61 -1.73 -14.49 -7.12
C LEU A 61 -1.04 -14.36 -8.49
N ALA A 62 -0.51 -15.46 -9.03
CA ALA A 62 0.15 -15.50 -10.33
C ALA A 62 -0.79 -15.28 -11.53
N THR A 63 -2.11 -15.27 -11.31
CA THR A 63 -3.09 -14.98 -12.37
C THR A 63 -3.17 -13.49 -12.72
N ALA A 64 -2.63 -12.62 -11.87
CA ALA A 64 -2.63 -11.17 -12.04
C ALA A 64 -1.32 -10.68 -12.68
N ASP A 65 -1.39 -9.50 -13.32
CA ASP A 65 -0.20 -8.76 -13.73
C ASP A 65 0.39 -7.98 -12.54
N VAL A 66 -0.49 -7.54 -11.62
CA VAL A 66 -0.15 -6.77 -10.42
C VAL A 66 -0.90 -7.30 -9.20
N VAL A 67 -0.21 -7.40 -8.07
CA VAL A 67 -0.81 -7.69 -6.76
C VAL A 67 -0.53 -6.55 -5.81
N VAL A 68 -1.58 -5.96 -5.22
CA VAL A 68 -1.49 -4.86 -4.27
C VAL A 68 -1.78 -5.34 -2.85
N HIS A 69 -0.80 -5.19 -1.97
CA HIS A 69 -0.92 -5.37 -0.52
C HIS A 69 -1.45 -4.07 0.11
N ALA A 70 -2.77 -3.98 0.30
CA ALA A 70 -3.45 -2.81 0.88
C ALA A 70 -4.01 -3.09 2.30
N LEU A 71 -3.38 -3.99 3.04
CA LEU A 71 -3.81 -4.36 4.39
C LEU A 71 -3.16 -3.46 5.44
N SER A 72 -3.92 -3.17 6.49
CA SER A 72 -3.39 -2.70 7.76
C SER A 72 -3.57 -3.81 8.80
N MET A 73 -2.50 -4.10 9.53
CA MET A 73 -2.52 -5.08 10.61
C MET A 73 -2.85 -4.38 11.94
N ALA A 74 -3.58 -5.08 12.81
CA ALA A 74 -3.84 -4.58 14.15
C ALA A 74 -2.52 -4.40 14.93
N PRO A 75 -2.41 -3.43 15.86
CA PRO A 75 -1.15 -3.14 16.56
C PRO A 75 -0.50 -4.36 17.23
N ASP A 76 -1.28 -5.24 17.85
CA ASP A 76 -0.81 -6.46 18.52
C ASP A 76 -0.31 -7.54 17.56
N LYS A 77 -0.61 -7.39 16.26
CA LYS A 77 -0.21 -8.29 15.18
C LYS A 77 0.51 -7.56 14.04
N ALA A 78 1.08 -6.38 14.30
CA ALA A 78 1.69 -5.56 13.27
C ALA A 78 2.86 -6.25 12.55
N TYR A 79 3.53 -7.21 13.21
CA TYR A 79 4.57 -8.06 12.62
C TYR A 79 4.09 -8.85 11.38
N LEU A 80 2.78 -9.11 11.27
CA LEU A 80 2.22 -9.81 10.11
C LEU A 80 2.39 -9.05 8.80
N GLN A 81 2.66 -7.73 8.82
CA GLN A 81 3.00 -6.97 7.61
C GLN A 81 4.25 -7.58 6.94
N THR A 82 5.33 -7.71 7.70
CA THR A 82 6.60 -8.26 7.23
C THR A 82 6.47 -9.74 6.86
N ASP A 83 5.74 -10.53 7.66
CA ASP A 83 5.55 -11.96 7.39
C ASP A 83 4.81 -12.20 6.06
N LEU A 84 3.76 -11.41 5.79
CA LEU A 84 2.99 -11.52 4.56
C LEU A 84 3.81 -11.06 3.35
N ALA A 85 4.54 -9.94 3.48
CA ALA A 85 5.44 -9.46 2.45
C ALA A 85 6.52 -10.50 2.11
N ALA A 86 7.17 -11.08 3.13
CA ALA A 86 8.17 -12.13 2.94
C ALA A 86 7.60 -13.36 2.24
N ARG A 87 6.37 -13.76 2.60
CA ARG A 87 5.69 -14.88 1.96
C ARG A 87 5.41 -14.61 0.48
N TRP A 88 4.85 -13.45 0.13
CA TRP A 88 4.55 -13.12 -1.27
C TRP A 88 5.82 -12.93 -2.10
N VAL A 89 6.84 -12.28 -1.54
CA VAL A 89 8.17 -12.22 -2.17
C VAL A 89 8.72 -13.62 -2.43
N SER A 90 8.56 -14.57 -1.51
CA SER A 90 9.02 -15.95 -1.70
C SER A 90 8.33 -16.68 -2.86
N TYR A 91 7.08 -16.32 -3.16
CA TYR A 91 6.33 -16.90 -4.27
C TYR A 91 6.89 -16.52 -5.63
N PHE A 92 7.49 -15.34 -5.74
CA PHE A 92 7.83 -14.71 -7.03
C PHE A 92 9.33 -14.41 -7.19
N ARG A 93 10.19 -15.06 -6.41
CA ARG A 93 11.65 -15.01 -6.61
C ARG A 93 12.00 -15.45 -8.04
N GLU A 94 12.90 -14.71 -8.67
CA GLU A 94 13.37 -14.92 -10.04
C GLU A 94 12.25 -14.78 -11.09
N THR A 95 11.18 -14.03 -10.77
CA THR A 95 10.13 -13.67 -11.72
C THR A 95 9.95 -12.15 -11.81
N GLU A 96 9.53 -11.69 -12.98
CA GLU A 96 9.21 -10.27 -13.25
C GLU A 96 7.70 -9.98 -13.12
N SER A 97 6.89 -11.01 -12.87
CA SER A 97 5.43 -10.92 -12.74
C SER A 97 4.91 -11.93 -11.70
N PRO A 98 3.87 -11.58 -10.92
CA PRO A 98 3.23 -10.27 -10.84
C PRO A 98 4.14 -9.22 -10.19
N ARG A 99 3.92 -7.96 -10.54
CA ARG A 99 4.49 -6.84 -9.80
C ARG A 99 3.81 -6.70 -8.46
N LEU A 100 4.59 -6.62 -7.38
CA LEU A 100 4.07 -6.53 -6.01
C LEU A 100 4.08 -5.07 -5.51
N PHE A 101 2.92 -4.56 -5.15
CA PHE A 101 2.79 -3.26 -4.49
C PHE A 101 2.60 -3.45 -2.98
N PHE A 102 3.31 -2.67 -2.18
CA PHE A 102 3.20 -2.66 -0.73
C PHE A 102 2.83 -1.25 -0.23
N ILE A 103 1.67 -1.11 0.40
CA ILE A 103 1.32 0.13 1.10
C ILE A 103 2.00 0.12 2.47
N LEU A 104 2.95 1.02 2.63
CA LEU A 104 3.79 1.18 3.81
C LEU A 104 3.27 2.32 4.70
N GLY A 105 4.01 2.64 5.75
CA GLY A 105 3.74 3.78 6.64
C GLY A 105 4.74 4.91 6.45
N ALA A 106 4.40 6.10 6.95
CA ALA A 106 5.27 7.27 6.91
C ALA A 106 6.53 7.13 7.78
N GLY A 107 6.54 6.22 8.76
CA GLY A 107 7.62 6.12 9.76
C GLY A 107 9.04 5.91 9.22
N SER A 108 9.18 5.39 8.00
CA SER A 108 10.47 5.19 7.33
C SER A 108 10.90 6.34 6.42
N LEU A 109 10.10 7.39 6.29
CA LEU A 109 10.50 8.65 5.63
C LEU A 109 11.47 9.41 6.53
N VAL A 110 12.31 10.26 5.94
CA VAL A 110 13.18 11.18 6.67
C VAL A 110 12.63 12.60 6.66
N THR A 111 12.86 13.34 7.74
CA THR A 111 12.43 14.73 7.91
C THR A 111 13.46 15.52 8.73
N GLY A 112 13.28 16.84 8.83
CA GLY A 112 14.18 17.73 9.55
C GLY A 112 15.53 17.98 8.87
N GLU A 113 16.27 18.98 9.38
CA GLU A 113 17.63 19.31 8.89
C GLU A 113 18.63 18.20 9.19
N ASP A 114 18.42 17.45 10.26
CA ASP A 114 19.23 16.32 10.72
C ASP A 114 18.84 14.98 10.06
N LYS A 115 17.84 14.97 9.16
CA LYS A 115 17.41 13.81 8.37
C LYS A 115 17.02 12.60 9.23
N HIS A 116 16.43 12.82 10.40
CA HIS A 116 15.94 11.72 11.24
C HIS A 116 14.69 11.07 10.63
N PHE A 117 14.38 9.84 11.04
CA PHE A 117 13.18 9.14 10.57
C PHE A 117 11.92 9.67 11.24
N VAL A 118 10.83 9.78 10.48
CA VAL A 118 9.51 10.22 10.97
C VAL A 118 8.98 9.36 12.13
N ILE A 119 9.41 8.09 12.25
CA ILE A 119 9.05 7.27 13.41
C ILE A 119 9.52 7.90 14.74
N GLU A 120 10.60 8.67 14.73
CA GLU A 120 11.11 9.37 15.91
C GLU A 120 10.22 10.56 16.32
N ASP A 121 9.54 11.21 15.37
CA ASP A 121 8.49 12.21 15.64
C ASP A 121 7.18 11.57 16.12
N ILE A 122 6.90 10.34 15.69
CA ILE A 122 5.71 9.58 16.09
C ILE A 122 5.82 9.09 17.55
N ARG A 123 7.01 8.64 17.98
CA ARG A 123 7.25 8.12 19.36
C ARG A 123 6.72 9.03 20.47
N PRO A 124 7.00 10.34 20.50
CA PRO A 124 6.56 11.23 21.57
C PRO A 124 5.09 11.66 21.47
N LEU A 125 4.35 11.29 20.41
CA LEU A 125 2.94 11.67 20.30
C LEU A 125 2.11 11.05 21.44
N PRO A 126 1.08 11.75 21.94
CA PRO A 126 0.15 11.18 22.92
C PRO A 126 -0.45 9.88 22.42
N ASP A 127 -0.54 8.89 23.31
CA ASP A 127 -1.14 7.57 23.07
C ASP A 127 -0.47 6.75 21.94
N SER A 128 0.73 7.13 21.48
CA SER A 128 1.46 6.45 20.40
C SER A 128 1.72 4.98 20.70
N ASP A 129 1.98 4.61 21.95
CA ASP A 129 2.23 3.23 22.40
C ASP A 129 1.13 2.25 21.97
N ALA A 130 -0.12 2.71 21.85
CA ALA A 130 -1.25 1.86 21.46
C ALA A 130 -1.25 1.47 19.97
N TRP A 131 -0.52 2.19 19.11
CA TRP A 131 -0.61 2.02 17.65
C TRP A 131 0.73 2.10 16.91
N ILE A 132 1.81 2.57 17.54
CA ILE A 132 3.15 2.75 16.94
C ILE A 132 3.72 1.47 16.33
N ALA A 133 3.30 0.31 16.82
CA ALA A 133 3.68 -0.98 16.26
C ALA A 133 3.38 -1.08 14.75
N ILE A 134 2.34 -0.41 14.26
CA ILE A 134 1.95 -0.43 12.84
C ILE A 134 3.03 0.23 11.96
N PRO A 135 3.31 1.55 12.06
CA PRO A 135 4.32 2.19 11.23
C PRO A 135 5.73 1.64 11.50
N GLN A 136 6.01 1.16 12.72
CA GLN A 136 7.30 0.53 13.05
C GLN A 136 7.51 -0.78 12.27
N ASN A 137 6.48 -1.63 12.14
CA ASN A 137 6.60 -2.87 11.36
C ASN A 137 6.57 -2.61 9.86
N GLN A 138 5.86 -1.60 9.36
CA GLN A 138 5.96 -1.20 7.95
C GLN A 138 7.34 -0.61 7.60
N PHE A 139 8.04 -0.01 8.57
CA PHE A 139 9.46 0.32 8.40
C PHE A 139 10.28 -0.98 8.23
N TYR A 140 10.10 -1.98 9.10
CA TYR A 140 10.79 -3.26 8.96
C TYR A 140 10.47 -3.97 7.64
N GLU A 141 9.22 -3.91 7.18
CA GLU A 141 8.77 -4.39 5.87
C GLU A 141 9.56 -3.72 4.74
N LEU A 142 9.69 -2.39 4.74
CA LEU A 142 10.48 -1.67 3.73
C LEU A 142 11.96 -2.07 3.78
N ASN A 143 12.55 -2.21 4.97
CA ASN A 143 13.95 -2.64 5.08
C ASN A 143 14.16 -4.05 4.53
N PHE A 144 13.22 -4.96 4.80
CA PHE A 144 13.22 -6.29 4.17
C PHE A 144 13.14 -6.20 2.64
N LEU A 145 12.23 -5.38 2.10
CA LEU A 145 12.05 -5.22 0.65
C LEU A 145 13.30 -4.64 -0.03
N ARG A 146 14.04 -3.75 0.63
CA ARG A 146 15.31 -3.18 0.10
C ARG A 146 16.39 -4.24 -0.19
N ASP A 147 16.36 -5.38 0.52
CA ASP A 147 17.26 -6.51 0.29
C ASP A 147 16.71 -7.51 -0.78
N VAL A 148 15.58 -7.20 -1.41
CA VAL A 148 14.95 -8.02 -2.46
C VAL A 148 15.30 -7.46 -3.84
N HIS A 149 16.16 -8.16 -4.57
CA HIS A 149 16.67 -7.73 -5.90
C HIS A 149 16.15 -8.55 -7.08
N ASN A 150 15.42 -9.63 -6.84
CA ASN A 150 14.98 -10.61 -7.84
C ASN A 150 13.46 -10.82 -7.83
N VAL A 151 12.72 -9.79 -7.40
CA VAL A 151 11.26 -9.69 -7.48
C VAL A 151 10.94 -8.26 -7.84
N ASP A 152 10.02 -8.05 -8.77
CA ASP A 152 9.50 -6.71 -9.10
C ASP A 152 8.56 -6.23 -7.99
N TRP A 153 9.06 -5.35 -7.13
CA TRP A 153 8.27 -4.74 -6.06
C TRP A 153 8.33 -3.23 -6.11
N VAL A 154 7.31 -2.59 -5.55
CA VAL A 154 7.27 -1.15 -5.30
C VAL A 154 6.56 -0.87 -3.98
N GLY A 155 7.17 -0.02 -3.16
CA GLY A 155 6.59 0.46 -1.92
C GLY A 155 5.93 1.82 -2.11
N VAL A 156 4.84 2.09 -1.39
CA VAL A 156 4.18 3.41 -1.39
C VAL A 156 3.96 3.85 0.05
N SER A 157 4.44 5.04 0.41
CA SER A 157 4.23 5.62 1.74
C SER A 157 3.30 6.83 1.67
N PRO A 158 2.31 6.96 2.55
CA PRO A 158 1.53 8.20 2.67
C PRO A 158 2.35 9.29 3.37
N GLY A 159 1.79 10.50 3.40
CA GLY A 159 2.07 11.62 4.29
C GLY A 159 2.10 11.23 5.75
N PHE A 160 2.55 12.16 6.59
CA PHE A 160 2.52 12.00 8.05
C PHE A 160 1.13 11.57 8.54
N ILE A 161 0.07 12.12 7.95
CA ILE A 161 -1.33 11.73 8.18
C ILE A 161 -1.85 11.01 6.94
N PHE A 162 -2.41 9.81 7.15
CA PHE A 162 -3.20 9.10 6.13
C PHE A 162 -4.65 9.00 6.57
N GLN A 163 -5.57 9.58 5.80
CA GLN A 163 -6.95 9.78 6.22
C GLN A 163 -7.98 9.48 5.13
N PRO A 164 -9.26 9.29 5.48
CA PRO A 164 -10.34 9.35 4.52
C PRO A 164 -10.40 10.75 3.89
N GLY A 165 -10.66 10.81 2.59
CA GLY A 165 -10.78 12.07 1.86
C GLY A 165 -10.85 11.83 0.36
N ASP A 166 -11.24 12.87 -0.38
CA ASP A 166 -11.56 12.84 -1.80
C ASP A 166 -10.62 13.71 -2.64
N LYS A 167 -9.55 14.30 -2.05
CA LYS A 167 -8.54 14.98 -2.85
C LYS A 167 -7.94 14.03 -3.87
N GLU A 168 -7.93 14.46 -5.13
CA GLU A 168 -7.42 13.67 -6.25
C GLU A 168 -6.00 14.08 -6.65
N GLU A 169 -5.68 15.38 -6.55
CA GLU A 169 -4.36 15.89 -6.90
C GLU A 169 -3.34 15.59 -5.80
N TYR A 170 -2.17 15.11 -6.20
CA TYR A 170 -1.07 14.77 -5.31
C TYR A 170 0.28 15.20 -5.88
N ILE A 171 1.28 15.21 -4.99
CA ILE A 171 2.70 15.32 -5.28
C ILE A 171 3.39 14.00 -4.93
N LEU A 172 4.44 13.69 -5.67
CA LEU A 172 5.25 12.49 -5.47
C LEU A 172 6.65 12.86 -4.95
N GLY A 173 7.14 12.04 -4.04
CA GLY A 173 8.51 12.08 -3.54
C GLY A 173 9.10 10.68 -3.41
N GLU A 174 10.30 10.60 -2.86
CA GLU A 174 10.98 9.34 -2.59
C GLU A 174 11.06 9.10 -1.08
N ASP A 175 12.21 9.37 -0.46
CA ASP A 175 12.46 9.07 0.95
C ASP A 175 12.22 10.24 1.91
N GLU A 176 12.08 11.47 1.40
CA GLU A 176 11.87 12.67 2.22
C GLU A 176 10.36 12.94 2.43
N LEU A 177 9.98 13.28 3.67
CA LEU A 177 8.62 13.67 4.00
C LEU A 177 8.25 14.94 3.24
N LEU A 178 7.19 14.87 2.44
CA LEU A 178 6.70 16.02 1.68
C LEU A 178 5.60 16.77 2.43
N PHE A 179 5.46 18.04 2.06
CA PHE A 179 4.42 18.95 2.56
C PHE A 179 3.75 19.62 1.36
N SER A 180 2.43 19.79 1.44
CA SER A 180 1.65 20.58 0.48
C SER A 180 2.01 22.07 0.56
N GLU A 181 1.46 22.88 -0.35
CA GLU A 181 1.63 24.35 -0.32
C GLU A 181 1.12 24.98 1.00
N ASN A 182 0.21 24.30 1.70
CA ASN A 182 -0.31 24.71 3.00
C ASN A 182 0.56 24.26 4.19
N GLY A 183 1.68 23.57 3.93
CA GLY A 183 2.58 23.05 4.96
C GLY A 183 2.07 21.78 5.64
N GLU A 184 1.15 21.04 5.00
CA GLU A 184 0.56 19.82 5.56
C GLU A 184 1.16 18.57 4.89
N SER A 185 1.54 17.57 5.69
CA SER A 185 1.90 16.24 5.19
C SER A 185 0.73 15.28 5.36
N VAL A 186 -0.23 15.37 4.45
CA VAL A 186 -1.49 14.61 4.48
C VAL A 186 -1.68 13.88 3.16
N THR A 187 -2.14 12.64 3.22
CA THR A 187 -2.61 11.89 2.05
C THR A 187 -4.06 11.49 2.28
N ASP A 188 -4.90 11.82 1.31
CA ASP A 188 -6.26 11.31 1.26
C ASP A 188 -6.27 9.91 0.62
N ALA A 189 -7.21 9.08 1.05
CA ALA A 189 -7.43 7.75 0.47
C ALA A 189 -7.58 7.77 -1.05
N ARG A 190 -8.31 8.77 -1.58
CA ARG A 190 -8.51 8.95 -3.02
C ARG A 190 -7.20 9.22 -3.76
N ALA A 191 -6.39 10.16 -3.28
CA ALA A 191 -5.06 10.46 -3.84
C ALA A 191 -4.14 9.23 -3.84
N MET A 192 -4.13 8.46 -2.74
CA MET A 192 -3.37 7.20 -2.67
C MET A 192 -3.82 6.20 -3.75
N GLY A 193 -5.15 6.02 -3.92
CA GLY A 193 -5.70 5.13 -4.93
C GLY A 193 -5.29 5.52 -6.35
N ILE A 194 -5.39 6.81 -6.68
CA ILE A 194 -4.98 7.36 -7.98
C ILE A 194 -3.48 7.18 -8.18
N ALA A 195 -2.64 7.54 -7.21
CA ALA A 195 -1.19 7.44 -7.32
C ALA A 195 -0.70 6.00 -7.54
N ILE A 196 -1.32 5.02 -6.88
CA ILE A 196 -1.00 3.61 -7.08
C ILE A 196 -1.38 3.17 -8.50
N VAL A 197 -2.59 3.51 -8.99
CA VAL A 197 -3.03 3.10 -10.33
C VAL A 197 -2.21 3.82 -11.42
N ASP A 198 -1.86 5.09 -11.23
CA ASP A 198 -0.91 5.81 -12.07
C ASP A 198 0.43 5.06 -12.17
N GLU A 199 0.96 4.58 -11.05
CA GLU A 199 2.23 3.86 -11.03
C GLU A 199 2.12 2.43 -11.62
N ILE A 200 0.96 1.80 -11.51
CA ILE A 200 0.65 0.54 -12.20
C ILE A 200 0.77 0.73 -13.72
N GLU A 201 0.19 1.80 -14.27
CA GLU A 201 0.17 2.05 -15.71
C GLU A 201 1.50 2.59 -16.26
N ASN A 202 2.21 3.41 -15.48
CA ASN A 202 3.39 4.14 -15.97
C ASN A 202 4.73 3.53 -15.55
N ARG A 203 4.76 2.72 -14.47
CA ARG A 203 5.93 1.97 -14.02
C ARG A 203 7.20 2.84 -13.84
N LYS A 204 7.09 3.97 -13.14
CA LYS A 204 8.22 4.88 -12.89
C LYS A 204 9.15 4.41 -11.77
N PHE A 205 8.66 3.62 -10.82
CA PHE A 205 9.37 3.23 -9.59
C PHE A 205 9.58 1.72 -9.52
N VAL A 206 10.80 1.24 -9.76
CA VAL A 206 11.12 -0.19 -9.74
C VAL A 206 12.04 -0.53 -8.58
N ASN A 207 11.69 -1.53 -7.77
CA ASN A 207 12.45 -1.99 -6.61
C ASN A 207 12.81 -0.86 -5.63
N THR A 208 11.87 0.07 -5.45
CA THR A 208 12.03 1.25 -4.60
C THR A 208 10.71 1.63 -3.93
N ARG A 209 10.76 2.58 -3.01
CA ARG A 209 9.59 3.24 -2.41
C ARG A 209 9.41 4.62 -3.00
N PHE A 210 8.17 4.99 -3.28
CA PHE A 210 7.78 6.39 -3.47
C PHE A 210 6.81 6.85 -2.39
N HIS A 211 6.63 8.15 -2.28
CA HIS A 211 5.83 8.82 -1.28
C HIS A 211 4.78 9.71 -1.95
N VAL A 212 3.58 9.77 -1.37
CA VAL A 212 2.44 10.51 -1.92
C VAL A 212 1.94 11.48 -0.86
N VAL A 213 1.76 12.75 -1.21
CA VAL A 213 1.10 13.77 -0.37
C VAL A 213 0.08 14.52 -1.22
N ASN A 214 -1.02 14.93 -0.63
CA ASN A 214 -2.00 15.78 -1.29
C ASN A 214 -1.33 17.06 -1.82
N LYS A 215 -1.74 17.51 -3.00
CA LYS A 215 -1.30 18.80 -3.50
C LYS A 215 -1.94 19.97 -2.73
#